data_AF-A0A072NSW0-F1
#
_entry.id   AF-A0A072NSW0-F1
#
_cell.length_a   1.000
_cell.length_b   1.000
_cell.length_c   1.000
_cell.angle_alpha   90.00
_cell.angle_beta   90.00
_cell.angle_gamma   90.00
#
_symmetry.space_group_name_H-M   'P 1'
#
loop_
_entity.id
_entity.type
_entity.pdbx_description
1 polymer ?
#
loop_
_entity_poly.entity_id
_entity_poly.type
_entity_poly.pdbx_seq_one_letter_code
_entity_poly.pdbx_strand_id
1 'polypeptide(L)' 'MNKDELERKKFLEDQLQWCKEQDRILEEIESKLYEMKKIAAYALKHDLSLIEINELNGQLGNLKNQVKILEKRLQSIVH' A
#
# COMPACT_ATOMS: atom_id res chain seq x y z
N MET A 1 -22.50 -20.37 25.93
CA MET A 1 -21.14 -20.56 25.43
C MET A 1 -20.23 -20.89 26.60
N ASN A 2 -19.42 -21.94 26.48
CA ASN A 2 -18.40 -22.23 27.47
C ASN A 2 -17.17 -21.31 27.27
N LYS A 3 -16.32 -21.23 28.31
CA LYS A 3 -15.13 -20.36 28.33
C LYS A 3 -14.24 -20.56 27.09
N ASP A 4 -14.03 -21.81 26.69
CA ASP A 4 -13.21 -22.16 25.52
C ASP A 4 -13.79 -21.63 24.20
N GLU A 5 -15.13 -21.60 24.07
CA GLU A 5 -15.79 -21.05 22.89
C GLU A 5 -15.65 -19.52 22.84
N LEU A 6 -15.65 -18.85 24.00
CA LEU A 6 -15.46 -17.41 24.10
C LEU A 6 -14.01 -17.02 23.77
N GLU A 7 -13.04 -17.77 24.27
CA GLU A 7 -11.61 -17.56 23.96
C GLU A 7 -11.33 -17.80 22.47
N ARG A 8 -11.87 -18.88 21.90
CA ARG A 8 -11.75 -19.16 20.46
C ARG A 8 -12.40 -18.07 19.60
N LYS A 9 -13.58 -17.58 20.00
CA LYS A 9 -14.26 -16.50 19.29
C LYS A 9 -13.40 -15.23 19.30
N LYS A 10 -12.88 -14.83 20.47
CA LYS A 10 -12.03 -13.65 20.60
C LYS A 10 -10.77 -13.76 19.73
N PHE A 11 -10.11 -14.91 19.74
CA PHE A 11 -8.96 -15.17 18.88
C PHE A 11 -9.28 -14.99 17.39
N LEU A 12 -10.42 -15.52 16.92
CA LEU A 12 -10.84 -15.37 15.53
C LEU A 12 -11.21 -13.92 15.17
N GLU A 13 -11.80 -13.18 16.11
CA GLU A 13 -12.09 -11.75 15.93
C GLU A 13 -10.81 -10.93 15.81
N ASP A 14 -9.80 -11.22 16.64
CA ASP A 14 -8.48 -10.59 16.58
C ASP A 14 -7.78 -10.91 15.24
N GLN A 15 -7.82 -12.18 14.79
CA GLN A 15 -7.29 -12.56 13.48
C GLN A 15 -8.01 -11.89 12.31
N LEU A 16 -9.33 -11.78 12.37
CA LEU A 16 -10.11 -11.10 11.34
C LEU A 16 -9.73 -9.62 11.26
N GLN A 17 -9.58 -8.97 12.41
CA GLN A 17 -9.20 -7.56 12.45
C GLN A 17 -7.77 -7.35 11.93
N TRP A 18 -6.86 -8.27 12.25
CA TRP A 18 -5.51 -8.29 11.70
C TRP A 18 -5.52 -8.40 10.16
N CYS A 19 -6.29 -9.33 9.60
CA CYS A 19 -6.41 -9.48 8.14
C CYS A 19 -6.96 -8.22 7.47
N LYS A 20 -7.98 -7.58 8.06
CA LYS A 20 -8.57 -6.34 7.52
C LYS A 20 -7.57 -5.19 7.48
N GLU A 21 -6.71 -5.07 8.48
CA GLU A 21 -5.69 -4.03 8.49
C GLU A 21 -4.61 -4.29 7.44
N GLN A 22 -4.22 -5.55 7.23
CA GLN A 22 -3.30 -5.91 6.14
C GLN A 22 -3.89 -5.59 4.77
N ASP A 23 -5.16 -5.95 4.55
CA ASP A 23 -5.87 -5.73 3.29
C ASP A 23 -5.93 -4.24 2.94
N ARG A 24 -6.29 -3.39 3.92
CA ARG A 24 -6.28 -1.94 3.76
C ARG A 24 -4.91 -1.39 3.35
N ILE A 25 -3.82 -1.87 3.95
CA ILE A 25 -2.47 -1.43 3.59
C ILE A 25 -2.13 -1.84 2.15
N LEU A 26 -2.54 -3.04 1.74
CA LEU A 26 -2.34 -3.53 0.37
C LEU A 26 -3.13 -2.71 -0.66
N GLU A 27 -4.38 -2.34 -0.37
CA GLU A 27 -5.18 -1.45 -1.21
C GLU A 27 -4.49 -0.07 -1.38
N GLU A 28 -3.92 0.47 -0.30
CA GLU A 28 -3.19 1.74 -0.35
C GLU A 28 -1.90 1.63 -1.18
N ILE A 29 -1.20 0.49 -1.11
CA ILE A 29 -0.02 0.21 -1.96
C ILE A 29 -0.45 0.12 -3.43
N GLU A 30 -1.47 -0.67 -3.73
CA GLU A 30 -1.96 -0.88 -5.10
C GLU A 30 -2.36 0.44 -5.76
N SER A 31 -3.11 1.29 -5.04
CA SER A 31 -3.50 2.61 -5.52
C SER A 31 -2.29 3.46 -5.92
N LYS A 32 -1.24 3.48 -5.08
CA LYS A 32 0.00 4.23 -5.38
C LYS A 32 0.76 3.65 -6.57
N LEU A 33 0.83 2.33 -6.69
CA LEU A 33 1.45 1.68 -7.84
C LEU A 33 0.69 1.97 -9.14
N TYR A 34 -0.63 2.05 -9.07
CA TYR A 34 -1.46 2.45 -10.21
C TYR A 34 -1.19 3.90 -10.64
N GLU A 35 -1.02 4.82 -9.70
CA GLU A 35 -0.59 6.19 -10.02
C GLU A 35 0.81 6.23 -10.66
N MET A 36 1.77 5.46 -10.14
CA MET A 36 3.09 5.34 -10.78
C MET A 36 2.99 4.83 -12.23
N LYS A 37 2.11 3.85 -12.48
CA LYS A 37 1.84 3.33 -13.83
C LYS A 37 1.25 4.40 -14.73
N LYS A 38 0.33 5.23 -14.24
CA LYS A 38 -0.25 6.35 -15.01
C LYS A 38 0.82 7.36 -15.43
N ILE A 39 1.72 7.74 -14.52
CA ILE A 39 2.83 8.65 -14.82
C ILE A 39 3.71 8.04 -15.92
N ALA A 40 4.13 6.78 -15.79
CA ALA A 40 4.96 6.11 -16.78
C ALA A 40 4.26 6.02 -18.16
N ALA A 41 2.97 5.70 -18.17
CA ALA A 41 2.18 5.64 -19.40
C ALA A 41 1.98 7.02 -20.03
N TYR A 42 1.87 8.08 -19.23
CA TYR A 42 1.80 9.46 -19.71
C TYR A 42 3.13 9.87 -20.35
N ALA A 43 4.25 9.62 -19.68
CA ALA A 43 5.58 9.96 -20.17
C ALA A 43 5.96 9.23 -21.47
N LEU A 44 5.46 8.02 -21.69
CA LEU A 44 5.67 7.27 -22.94
C LEU A 44 4.95 7.89 -24.14
N LYS A 45 3.83 8.60 -23.90
CA LYS A 45 2.92 9.07 -24.96
C LYS A 45 3.13 10.53 -25.36
N HIS A 46 3.95 11.28 -24.63
CA HIS A 46 4.12 12.71 -24.81
C HIS A 46 5.59 13.06 -24.96
N ASP A 47 5.89 14.02 -25.83
CA ASP A 47 7.20 14.65 -25.86
C ASP A 47 7.30 15.63 -24.70
N LEU A 48 8.05 15.22 -23.67
CA LEU A 48 8.18 15.98 -22.44
C LEU A 48 9.44 16.84 -22.47
N SER A 49 9.31 18.06 -21.96
CA SER A 49 10.45 18.91 -21.63
C SER A 49 11.25 18.34 -20.46
N LEU A 50 12.49 18.80 -20.30
CA LEU A 50 13.32 18.46 -19.15
C LEU A 50 12.68 18.84 -17.81
N ILE A 51 11.90 19.93 -17.79
CA ILE A 51 11.20 20.39 -16.58
C ILE A 51 10.11 19.37 -16.20
N GLU A 52 9.28 18.97 -17.15
CA GLU A 52 8.22 17.97 -16.93
C GLU A 52 8.80 16.61 -16.55
N ILE A 53 9.89 16.19 -17.19
CA ILE A 53 10.59 14.95 -16.82
C ILE A 53 11.03 14.99 -15.36
N ASN A 54 11.63 16.09 -14.91
CA ASN A 54 12.07 16.25 -13.52
C ASN A 54 10.89 16.23 -12.54
N GLU A 55 9.78 16.88 -12.90
CA GLU A 55 8.57 16.87 -12.07
C GLU A 55 7.99 15.46 -11.92
N LEU A 56 7.78 14.75 -13.04
CA LEU A 56 7.24 13.38 -13.02
C LEU A 56 8.15 12.42 -12.26
N ASN A 57 9.48 12.57 -12.38
CA ASN A 57 10.44 11.81 -11.59
C ASN A 57 10.33 12.13 -10.09
N GLY A 58 10.11 13.40 -9.72
CA GLY A 58 9.84 13.80 -8.35
C GLY A 58 8.59 13.13 -7.78
N GLN A 59 7.50 13.12 -8.57
CA GLN A 59 6.25 12.45 -8.20
C GLN A 59 6.45 10.93 -8.02
N LEU A 60 7.15 10.27 -8.95
CA LEU A 60 7.51 8.84 -8.84
C LEU A 60 8.36 8.55 -7.60
N GLY A 61 9.34 9.42 -7.30
CA GLY A 61 10.18 9.29 -6.11
C GLY A 61 9.36 9.36 -4.82
N ASN A 62 8.41 10.30 -4.74
CA ASN A 62 7.50 10.41 -3.61
C ASN A 62 6.60 9.17 -3.45
N LEU A 63 5.97 8.72 -4.54
CA LEU A 63 5.12 7.52 -4.53
C LEU A 63 5.91 6.27 -4.09
N LYS A 64 7.13 6.11 -4.61
CA LYS A 64 8.03 5.02 -4.21
C LYS A 64 8.36 5.05 -2.72
N ASN A 65 8.61 6.23 -2.14
CA ASN A 65 8.86 6.36 -0.71
C ASN A 65 7.63 6.00 0.13
N GLN A 66 6.44 6.41 -0.31
CA GLN A 66 5.18 6.06 0.38
C GLN A 66 4.92 4.56 0.35
N VAL A 67 5.12 3.90 -0.81
CA VAL A 67 5.01 2.43 -0.92
C VAL A 67 5.98 1.75 0.05
N LYS A 68 7.24 2.17 0.11
CA LYS A 68 8.23 1.60 1.06
C LYS A 68 7.81 1.74 2.52
N ILE A 69 7.17 2.85 2.89
CA ILE A 69 6.67 3.05 4.26
C ILE A 69 5.52 2.08 4.56
N LEU A 70 4.60 1.91 3.61
CA LEU A 70 3.48 0.96 3.74
C LEU A 70 3.96 -0.50 3.79
N GLU A 71 4.93 -0.88 2.96
CA GLU A 71 5.55 -2.21 2.99
C GLU A 71 6.19 -2.50 4.35
N LYS A 72 6.88 -1.52 4.94
CA LYS A 72 7.44 -1.65 6.30
C LYS A 72 6.35 -1.82 7.35
N ARG A 73 5.25 -1.08 7.23
CA ARG A 73 4.10 -1.21 8.15
C ARG A 73 3.48 -2.61 8.04
N LEU A 74 3.30 -3.10 6.82
CA LEU A 74 2.82 -4.46 6.55
C LEU A 74 3.69 -5.51 7.26
N GLN A 75 5.02 -5.42 7.10
CA GLN A 75 5.98 -6.33 7.74
C GLN A 75 5.97 -6.22 9.27
N SER A 76 5.82 -5.02 9.83
CA SER A 76 5.81 -4.81 11.29
C SER A 76 4.58 -5.36 12.00
N ILE A 77 3.48 -5.59 11.27
CA ILE A 77 2.25 -6.16 11.81
C ILE A 77 2.33 -7.70 11.87
N VAL A 78 3.35 -8.31 11.27
CA VAL A 78 3.68 -9.74 11.38
C VAL A 78 4.64 -9.95 12.57
N HIS A 79 4.17 -9.73 13.80
CA HIS A 79 4.91 -10.08 15.03
C HIS A 79 3.98 -10.66 16.10
#